data_AF-A0A1B9GUJ4-F1
#
_entry.id   AF-A0A1B9GUJ4-F1
#
_cell.length_a   1.000
_cell.length_b   1.000
_cell.length_c   1.000
_cell.angle_alpha   90.00
_cell.angle_beta   90.00
_cell.angle_gamma   90.00
#
_symmetry.space_group_name_H-M   'P 1'
#
loop_
_entity.id
_entity.type
_entity.pdbx_description
1 polymer ?
#
loop_
_entity_poly.entity_id
_entity_poly.type
_entity_poly.pdbx_seq_one_letter_code
_entity_poly.pdbx_strand_id
1 'polypeptide(L)'
;MPHKRAKRSVREAETAKKGKNLAPSAASTKAEYDDTPKSASRILNSWKVQSAFRSSGRINSEDVGGSRPSGSSKNGSTSASASASSFSASENNPKGKTKIPSILPNESLGEYNRRVEQLLRPGVNKAIQEAASTKAAEEAAARKEKKDRKKRTRIEKLVKDGKMPKEALDKLIAEQAAEKNAAAADAKGKGKRKRTGADDDEDGDDGDEGSEDEGLGGAEQKQNRRPAKEFASMPGPRRLNDIVQAPPQLPHLRKSGTQSSASGRSKEAYAAVGNSGRNPLNAGQRRILEEERERVVKLYREMKEKKEVEREKEKVGSKSASRERVRKL
;
A
#
# COMPACT_ATOMS: atom_id res chain seq x y z
N MET A 1 21.52 3.83 -42.67
CA MET A 1 20.18 3.38 -42.23
C MET A 1 19.34 4.56 -41.74
N PRO A 2 18.21 4.85 -42.38
CA PRO A 2 17.29 5.94 -42.03
C PRO A 2 16.86 5.95 -40.56
N HIS A 3 16.54 4.78 -39.98
CA HIS A 3 16.11 4.65 -38.59
C HIS A 3 17.18 5.01 -37.55
N LYS A 4 18.47 4.86 -37.87
CA LYS A 4 19.56 5.29 -36.98
C LYS A 4 19.72 6.82 -36.97
N ARG A 5 19.43 7.48 -38.10
CA ARG A 5 19.46 8.94 -38.22
C ARG A 5 18.31 9.60 -37.47
N ALA A 6 17.11 9.02 -37.52
CA ALA A 6 15.96 9.50 -36.74
C ALA A 6 16.21 9.45 -35.22
N LYS A 7 16.70 8.32 -34.68
CA LYS A 7 17.04 8.21 -33.24
C LYS A 7 18.14 9.19 -32.83
N ARG A 8 19.11 9.44 -33.70
CA ARG A 8 20.19 10.41 -33.45
C ARG A 8 19.65 11.85 -33.44
N SER A 9 18.80 12.21 -34.41
CA SER A 9 18.17 13.53 -34.48
C SER A 9 17.32 13.84 -33.26
N VAL A 10 16.56 12.87 -32.73
CA VAL A 10 15.76 13.06 -31.51
C VAL A 10 16.67 13.28 -30.31
N ARG A 11 17.75 12.49 -30.16
CA ARG A 11 18.71 12.67 -29.05
C ARG A 11 19.46 13.99 -29.15
N GLU A 12 19.87 14.41 -30.34
CA GLU A 12 20.54 15.70 -30.55
C GLU A 12 19.58 16.87 -30.27
N ALA A 13 18.31 16.77 -30.68
CA ALA A 13 17.29 17.76 -30.36
C ALA A 13 16.98 17.83 -28.85
N GLU A 14 16.90 16.69 -28.16
CA GLU A 14 16.73 16.64 -26.71
C GLU A 14 17.95 17.18 -25.96
N THR A 15 19.16 16.86 -26.43
CA THR A 15 20.41 17.34 -25.82
C THR A 15 20.58 18.84 -26.05
N ALA A 16 20.20 19.35 -27.23
CA ALA A 16 20.19 20.77 -27.53
C ALA A 16 19.16 21.53 -26.67
N LYS A 17 17.94 20.98 -26.51
CA LYS A 17 16.91 21.54 -25.61
C LYS A 17 17.33 21.54 -24.14
N LYS A 18 18.05 20.50 -23.70
CA LYS A 18 18.59 20.40 -22.33
C LYS A 18 19.78 21.34 -22.11
N GLY A 19 20.48 21.77 -23.16
CA GLY A 19 21.68 22.60 -23.05
C GLY A 19 22.90 21.82 -22.56
N LYS A 20 24.09 22.23 -22.99
CA LYS A 20 25.37 21.59 -22.60
C LYS A 20 25.99 22.15 -21.32
N ASN A 21 25.41 23.22 -20.77
CA ASN A 21 26.02 24.02 -19.71
C ASN A 21 25.00 24.42 -18.63
N LEU A 22 24.02 23.54 -18.35
CA LEU A 22 23.21 23.71 -17.16
C LEU A 22 24.08 23.32 -15.96
N ALA A 23 24.23 24.24 -15.00
CA ALA A 23 24.75 23.91 -13.70
C ALA A 23 23.98 22.67 -13.16
N PRO A 24 24.66 21.75 -12.43
CA PRO A 24 23.99 20.61 -11.83
C PRO A 24 22.72 21.10 -11.14
N SER A 25 21.57 20.58 -11.57
CA SER A 25 20.28 21.12 -11.13
C SER A 25 20.26 21.18 -9.60
N ALA A 26 19.64 22.21 -9.01
CA ALA A 26 19.56 22.32 -7.56
C ALA A 26 18.90 21.09 -6.89
N ALA A 27 18.18 20.25 -7.66
CA ALA A 27 17.66 18.96 -7.22
C ALA A 27 18.76 17.88 -7.07
N SER A 28 19.83 17.95 -7.87
CA SER A 28 21.01 17.09 -7.69
C SER A 28 21.83 17.49 -6.47
N THR A 29 22.02 18.80 -6.23
CA THR A 29 22.79 19.28 -5.07
C THR A 29 22.02 19.26 -3.75
N LYS A 30 20.68 19.25 -3.78
CA LYS A 30 19.80 19.09 -2.59
C LYS A 30 19.34 17.65 -2.36
N ALA A 31 19.69 16.71 -3.23
CA ALA A 31 19.53 15.31 -2.87
C ALA A 31 20.52 15.02 -1.75
N GLU A 32 20.04 14.88 -0.51
CA GLU A 32 20.79 14.52 0.71
C GLU A 32 21.64 13.22 0.60
N TYR A 33 21.73 12.62 -0.59
CA TYR A 33 22.31 11.31 -0.88
C TYR A 33 23.53 11.35 -1.81
N ASP A 34 24.04 12.53 -2.18
CA ASP A 34 25.13 12.64 -3.18
C ASP A 34 26.49 12.14 -2.67
N ASP A 35 26.65 11.94 -1.36
CA ASP A 35 27.85 11.32 -0.76
C ASP A 35 27.68 9.81 -0.47
N THR A 36 26.49 9.26 -0.75
CA THR A 36 26.32 7.80 -0.64
C THR A 36 26.89 7.15 -1.90
N PRO A 37 27.85 6.21 -1.78
CA PRO A 37 28.34 5.50 -2.94
C PRO A 37 27.16 4.80 -3.62
N LYS A 38 27.18 4.75 -4.95
CA LYS A 38 26.08 4.22 -5.78
C LYS A 38 25.60 2.82 -5.35
N SER A 39 26.49 2.03 -4.75
CA SER A 39 26.19 0.74 -4.11
C SER A 39 25.26 0.90 -2.90
N ALA A 40 25.57 1.81 -1.97
CA ALA A 40 24.75 2.13 -0.81
C ALA A 40 23.39 2.72 -1.21
N SER A 41 23.34 3.60 -2.22
CA SER A 41 22.07 4.16 -2.71
C SER A 41 21.15 3.08 -3.29
N ARG A 42 21.72 2.04 -3.93
CA ARG A 42 20.96 0.87 -4.42
C ARG A 42 20.40 0.04 -3.25
N ILE A 43 21.18 -0.13 -2.18
CA ILE A 43 20.74 -0.85 -0.96
C ILE A 43 19.65 -0.07 -0.23
N LEU A 44 19.83 1.23 -0.01
CA LEU A 44 18.86 2.08 0.69
C LEU A 44 17.53 2.20 -0.07
N ASN A 45 17.57 2.23 -1.40
CA ASN A 45 16.35 2.28 -2.23
C ASN A 45 15.73 0.91 -2.51
N SER A 46 16.42 -0.19 -2.18
CA SER A 46 15.94 -1.56 -2.44
C SER A 46 14.58 -1.83 -1.80
N TRP A 47 14.35 -1.32 -0.58
CA TRP A 47 13.07 -1.48 0.11
C TRP A 47 11.90 -0.82 -0.64
N LYS A 48 12.10 0.39 -1.18
CA LYS A 48 11.08 1.09 -1.97
C LYS A 48 10.81 0.38 -3.30
N VAL A 49 11.85 -0.16 -3.92
CA VAL A 49 11.73 -0.94 -5.16
C VAL A 49 10.97 -2.25 -4.89
N GLN A 50 11.30 -2.96 -3.80
CA GLN A 50 10.61 -4.19 -3.39
C GLN A 50 9.15 -3.92 -2.99
N SER A 51 8.86 -2.81 -2.29
CA SER A 51 7.48 -2.46 -1.92
C SER A 51 6.65 -2.07 -3.14
N ALA A 52 7.22 -1.28 -4.06
CA ALA A 52 6.57 -0.94 -5.34
C ALA A 52 6.32 -2.21 -6.17
N PHE A 53 7.30 -3.12 -6.26
CA PHE A 53 7.17 -4.38 -6.97
C PHE A 53 6.08 -5.28 -6.37
N ARG A 54 6.08 -5.48 -5.05
CA ARG A 54 5.02 -6.20 -4.33
C ARG A 54 3.64 -5.56 -4.53
N SER A 55 3.55 -4.23 -4.51
CA SER A 55 2.29 -3.52 -4.74
C SER A 55 1.82 -3.58 -6.20
N SER A 56 2.73 -3.76 -7.16
CA SER A 56 2.40 -3.86 -8.58
C SER A 56 1.81 -5.21 -8.98
N GLY A 57 1.74 -6.18 -8.06
CA GLY A 57 1.18 -7.51 -8.32
C GLY A 57 1.96 -8.35 -9.33
N ARG A 58 3.12 -7.86 -9.81
CA ARG A 58 3.99 -8.58 -10.73
C ARG A 58 4.72 -9.68 -9.97
N ILE A 59 4.13 -10.87 -9.93
CA ILE A 59 4.77 -12.09 -9.47
C ILE A 59 5.58 -12.65 -10.64
N ASN A 60 6.64 -11.95 -11.05
CA ASN A 60 7.58 -12.54 -11.99
C ASN A 60 8.34 -13.63 -11.22
N SER A 61 8.16 -14.86 -11.66
CA SER A 61 8.40 -16.10 -10.92
C SER A 61 9.86 -16.47 -10.64
N GLU A 62 10.83 -15.59 -10.88
CA GLU A 62 12.23 -15.99 -10.93
C GLU A 62 13.09 -15.53 -9.73
N ASP A 63 12.64 -14.58 -8.89
CA ASP A 63 13.49 -14.00 -7.81
C ASP A 63 12.96 -14.26 -6.39
N VAL A 64 11.87 -15.02 -6.25
CA VAL A 64 11.45 -15.56 -4.96
C VAL A 64 11.64 -17.06 -5.07
N GLY A 65 12.82 -17.56 -4.68
CA GLY A 65 13.16 -18.99 -4.64
C GLY A 65 12.28 -19.85 -3.71
N GLY A 66 11.06 -19.41 -3.42
CA GLY A 66 9.99 -20.26 -2.92
C GLY A 66 9.37 -20.99 -4.09
N SER A 67 9.56 -22.31 -4.13
CA SER A 67 8.77 -23.23 -4.95
C SER A 67 7.32 -22.78 -4.95
N ARG A 68 6.83 -22.33 -6.11
CA ARG A 68 5.40 -22.10 -6.30
C ARG A 68 4.71 -23.45 -6.07
N PRO A 69 3.66 -23.55 -5.23
CA PRO A 69 2.79 -24.71 -5.29
C PRO A 69 2.23 -24.76 -6.71
N SER A 70 2.60 -25.80 -7.45
CA SER A 70 2.15 -26.06 -8.81
C SER A 70 0.63 -25.89 -8.88
N GLY A 71 0.20 -25.01 -9.78
CA GLY A 71 -1.20 -24.79 -10.08
C GLY A 71 -1.87 -26.12 -10.39
N SER A 72 -2.95 -26.36 -9.65
CA SER A 72 -3.93 -27.42 -9.83
C SER A 72 -4.44 -27.44 -11.27
N SER A 73 -3.78 -28.22 -12.12
CA SER A 73 -4.35 -28.83 -13.31
C SER A 73 -5.47 -29.76 -12.85
N LYS A 74 -6.69 -29.24 -12.86
CA LYS A 74 -7.92 -29.98 -12.62
C LYS A 74 -8.31 -30.60 -13.96
N ASN A 75 -7.84 -31.83 -14.24
CA ASN A 75 -8.55 -32.82 -15.05
C ASN A 75 -7.83 -34.17 -15.07
N GLY A 76 -8.55 -35.20 -14.62
CA GLY A 76 -8.44 -36.56 -15.15
C GLY A 76 -7.33 -37.46 -14.61
N SER A 77 -7.68 -38.26 -13.61
CA SER A 77 -7.52 -39.74 -13.55
C SER A 77 -6.94 -40.28 -12.24
N THR A 78 -7.87 -40.80 -11.43
CA THR A 78 -7.80 -42.10 -10.74
C THR A 78 -6.41 -42.70 -10.47
N SER A 79 -5.94 -42.64 -9.23
CA SER A 79 -5.89 -43.80 -8.32
C SER A 79 -5.06 -43.54 -7.06
N ALA A 80 -5.71 -43.67 -5.90
CA ALA A 80 -5.20 -44.23 -4.65
C ALA A 80 -3.85 -43.75 -4.08
N SER A 81 -3.90 -42.86 -3.08
CA SER A 81 -3.29 -43.13 -1.76
C SER A 81 -3.77 -42.12 -0.72
N ALA A 82 -4.15 -42.65 0.43
CA ALA A 82 -5.01 -42.06 1.44
C ALA A 82 -4.32 -41.07 2.40
N SER A 83 -5.18 -40.40 3.16
CA SER A 83 -4.97 -39.70 4.45
C SER A 83 -4.42 -38.27 4.44
N ALA A 84 -5.30 -37.31 4.14
CA ALA A 84 -5.33 -36.03 4.84
C ALA A 84 -6.78 -35.50 4.92
N SER A 85 -7.35 -35.71 6.09
CA SER A 85 -8.65 -35.29 6.63
C SER A 85 -9.36 -34.13 5.92
N SER A 86 -10.53 -34.50 5.41
CA SER A 86 -11.72 -33.69 5.18
C SER A 86 -12.12 -32.84 6.40
N PHE A 87 -11.70 -31.58 6.44
CA PHE A 87 -12.48 -30.54 7.11
C PHE A 87 -13.30 -29.86 6.02
N SER A 88 -14.51 -30.38 5.84
CA SER A 88 -15.52 -29.90 4.91
C SER A 88 -15.71 -28.39 5.06
N ALA A 89 -15.50 -27.69 3.96
CA ALA A 89 -16.02 -26.36 3.73
C ALA A 89 -17.53 -26.38 3.97
N SER A 90 -17.95 -25.97 5.17
CA SER A 90 -19.34 -25.60 5.44
C SER A 90 -19.57 -24.26 4.75
N GLU A 91 -20.06 -24.36 3.53
CA GLU A 91 -20.51 -23.25 2.72
C GLU A 91 -21.67 -22.50 3.40
N ASN A 92 -21.52 -21.17 3.40
CA ASN A 92 -22.62 -20.20 3.30
C ASN A 92 -23.67 -20.19 4.42
N ASN A 93 -23.23 -19.90 5.65
CA ASN A 93 -24.13 -19.28 6.61
C ASN A 93 -23.56 -17.93 7.13
N PRO A 94 -23.87 -16.79 6.48
CA PRO A 94 -23.24 -15.49 6.75
C PRO A 94 -23.67 -14.83 8.08
N LYS A 95 -24.40 -15.53 8.96
CA LYS A 95 -24.90 -14.97 10.23
C LYS A 95 -24.76 -15.91 11.43
N GLY A 96 -24.18 -17.09 11.24
CA GLY A 96 -23.85 -17.97 12.36
C GLY A 96 -22.58 -17.47 13.02
N LYS A 97 -22.65 -16.96 14.25
CA LYS A 97 -21.47 -16.78 15.10
C LYS A 97 -20.73 -18.12 15.09
N THR A 98 -19.56 -18.18 14.46
CA THR A 98 -18.76 -19.40 14.47
C THR A 98 -18.42 -19.70 15.92
N LYS A 99 -19.04 -20.74 16.48
CA LYS A 99 -18.80 -21.10 17.87
C LYS A 99 -17.32 -21.48 17.96
N ILE A 100 -16.58 -20.76 18.78
CA ILE A 100 -15.17 -21.05 19.05
C ILE A 100 -15.15 -22.46 19.67
N PRO A 101 -14.43 -23.44 19.08
CA PRO A 101 -14.38 -24.79 19.62
C PRO A 101 -13.82 -24.75 21.04
N SER A 102 -14.14 -25.75 21.88
CA SER A 102 -13.48 -25.90 23.18
C SER A 102 -12.11 -26.57 23.02
N ILE A 103 -11.25 -26.41 24.03
CA ILE A 103 -9.97 -27.13 24.13
C ILE A 103 -10.26 -28.63 24.15
N LEU A 104 -9.58 -29.39 23.30
CA LEU A 104 -9.71 -30.85 23.27
C LEU A 104 -8.93 -31.49 24.43
N PRO A 105 -9.36 -32.66 24.94
CA PRO A 105 -8.57 -33.40 25.92
C PRO A 105 -7.21 -33.76 25.29
N ASN A 106 -6.11 -33.43 25.99
CA ASN A 106 -4.71 -33.58 25.56
C ASN A 106 -4.20 -32.57 24.51
N GLU A 107 -4.97 -31.55 24.13
CA GLU A 107 -4.48 -30.46 23.29
C GLU A 107 -3.73 -29.43 24.14
N SER A 108 -2.55 -29.00 23.68
CA SER A 108 -1.86 -27.88 24.32
C SER A 108 -2.58 -26.56 24.02
N LEU A 109 -2.52 -25.60 24.94
CA LEU A 109 -3.09 -24.26 24.73
C LEU A 109 -2.59 -23.59 23.42
N GLY A 110 -1.34 -23.89 23.02
CA GLY A 110 -0.77 -23.41 21.77
C GLY A 110 -1.44 -23.99 20.52
N GLU A 111 -1.81 -25.28 20.54
CA GLU A 111 -2.49 -25.96 19.43
C GLU A 111 -3.93 -25.47 19.30
N TYR A 112 -4.60 -25.31 20.44
CA TYR A 112 -5.92 -24.70 20.52
C TYR A 112 -5.93 -23.31 19.88
N ASN A 113 -4.99 -22.43 20.25
CA ASN A 113 -4.87 -21.10 19.67
C ASN A 113 -4.65 -21.15 18.15
N ARG A 114 -3.81 -22.06 17.65
CA ARG A 114 -3.60 -22.24 16.20
C ARG A 114 -4.89 -22.65 15.48
N ARG A 115 -5.69 -23.54 16.07
CA ARG A 115 -6.96 -24.00 15.51
C ARG A 115 -8.01 -22.88 15.49
N VAL A 116 -8.09 -22.10 16.56
CA VAL A 116 -8.95 -20.90 16.63
C VAL A 116 -8.52 -19.86 15.59
N GLU A 117 -7.21 -19.60 15.47
CA GLU A 117 -6.67 -18.69 14.47
C GLU A 117 -7.00 -19.16 13.06
N GLN A 118 -6.79 -20.44 12.72
CA GLN A 118 -7.12 -20.98 11.40
C GLN A 118 -8.60 -20.79 11.04
N LEU A 119 -9.50 -20.97 12.02
CA LEU A 119 -10.93 -20.79 11.84
C LEU A 119 -11.30 -19.32 11.62
N LEU A 120 -10.66 -18.37 12.33
CA LEU A 120 -10.97 -16.94 12.24
C LEU A 120 -10.21 -16.21 11.13
N ARG A 121 -9.03 -16.72 10.72
CA ARG A 121 -8.14 -16.10 9.73
C ARG A 121 -8.82 -15.73 8.42
N PRO A 122 -9.67 -16.57 7.78
CA PRO A 122 -10.34 -16.15 6.55
C PRO A 122 -11.31 -14.99 6.77
N GLY A 123 -12.04 -14.96 7.90
CA GLY A 123 -12.94 -13.85 8.24
C GLY A 123 -12.19 -12.55 8.51
N VAL A 124 -11.10 -12.63 9.28
CA VAL A 124 -10.22 -11.48 9.54
C VAL A 124 -9.59 -10.96 8.25
N ASN A 125 -9.07 -11.85 7.38
CA ASN A 125 -8.50 -11.45 6.09
C ASN A 125 -9.52 -10.76 5.19
N LYS A 126 -10.76 -11.27 5.12
CA LYS A 126 -11.85 -10.63 4.36
C LYS A 126 -12.18 -9.24 4.91
N ALA A 127 -12.34 -9.13 6.23
CA ALA A 127 -12.61 -7.84 6.87
C ALA A 127 -11.48 -6.81 6.64
N ILE A 128 -10.21 -7.26 6.66
CA ILE A 128 -9.05 -6.42 6.34
C ILE A 128 -9.10 -5.97 4.87
N GLN A 129 -9.40 -6.87 3.94
CA GLN A 129 -9.51 -6.54 2.52
C GLN A 129 -10.66 -5.56 2.25
N GLU A 130 -11.83 -5.77 2.87
CA GLU A 130 -12.97 -4.87 2.78
C GLU A 130 -12.65 -3.48 3.35
N ALA A 131 -12.03 -3.42 4.53
CA ALA A 131 -11.57 -2.16 5.13
C ALA A 131 -10.53 -1.43 4.27
N ALA A 132 -9.61 -2.17 3.65
CA ALA A 132 -8.65 -1.60 2.71
C ALA A 132 -9.33 -1.07 1.45
N SER A 133 -10.30 -1.80 0.89
CA SER A 133 -11.04 -1.39 -0.31
C SER A 133 -11.90 -0.14 -0.08
N THR A 134 -12.57 -0.05 1.07
CA THR A 134 -13.37 1.11 1.45
C THR A 134 -12.51 2.34 1.67
N LYS A 135 -11.37 2.20 2.37
CA LYS A 135 -10.39 3.28 2.52
C LYS A 135 -9.83 3.76 1.18
N ALA A 136 -9.53 2.84 0.26
CA ALA A 136 -9.05 3.18 -1.08
C ALA A 136 -10.13 3.91 -1.89
N ALA A 137 -11.39 3.49 -1.80
CA ALA A 137 -12.52 4.16 -2.44
C ALA A 137 -12.75 5.58 -1.90
N GLU A 138 -12.66 5.76 -0.58
CA GLU A 138 -12.76 7.07 0.07
C GLU A 138 -11.63 8.01 -0.35
N GLU A 139 -10.39 7.52 -0.39
CA GLU A 139 -9.26 8.32 -0.86
C GLU A 139 -9.41 8.73 -2.33
N ALA A 140 -9.86 7.80 -3.18
CA ALA A 140 -10.13 8.10 -4.58
C ALA A 140 -11.23 9.17 -4.74
N ALA A 141 -12.31 9.09 -3.95
CA ALA A 141 -13.37 10.09 -3.93
C ALA A 141 -12.84 11.46 -3.48
N ALA A 142 -12.05 11.51 -2.40
CA ALA A 142 -11.43 12.75 -1.92
C ALA A 142 -10.48 13.39 -2.95
N ARG A 143 -9.75 12.57 -3.73
CA ARG A 143 -8.91 13.06 -4.83
C ARG A 143 -9.73 13.63 -5.98
N LYS A 144 -10.86 13.02 -6.34
CA LYS A 144 -11.80 13.55 -7.34
C LYS A 144 -12.39 14.88 -6.88
N GLU A 145 -12.90 14.96 -5.65
CA GLU A 145 -13.48 16.18 -5.08
C GLU A 145 -12.48 17.36 -5.07
N LYS A 146 -11.21 17.11 -4.74
CA LYS A 146 -10.16 18.14 -4.81
C LYS A 146 -9.94 18.66 -6.24
N LYS A 147 -9.99 17.79 -7.25
CA LYS A 147 -9.86 18.19 -8.66
C LYS A 147 -11.08 19.01 -9.09
N ASP A 148 -12.26 18.59 -8.69
CA ASP A 148 -13.52 19.25 -9.03
C ASP A 148 -13.66 20.62 -8.38
N ARG A 149 -13.24 20.76 -7.12
CA ARG A 149 -13.13 22.05 -6.44
C ARG A 149 -12.19 23.00 -7.19
N LYS A 150 -11.02 22.51 -7.63
CA LYS A 150 -10.07 23.32 -8.42
C LYS A 150 -10.69 23.76 -9.75
N LYS A 151 -11.34 22.84 -10.49
CA LYS A 151 -12.04 23.17 -11.75
C LYS A 151 -13.11 24.24 -11.52
N ARG A 152 -13.95 24.08 -10.49
CA ARG A 152 -15.01 25.05 -10.14
C ARG A 152 -14.44 26.43 -9.84
N THR A 153 -13.41 26.52 -8.98
CA THR A 153 -12.77 27.82 -8.68
C THR A 153 -12.11 28.48 -9.89
N ARG A 154 -11.61 27.68 -10.85
CA ARG A 154 -11.03 28.22 -12.09
C ARG A 154 -12.11 28.78 -13.02
N ILE A 155 -13.22 28.09 -13.17
CA ILE A 155 -14.34 28.56 -14.00
C ILE A 155 -14.99 29.80 -13.37
N GLU A 156 -15.19 29.80 -12.05
CA GLU A 156 -15.73 30.95 -11.33
C GLU A 156 -14.88 32.22 -11.53
N LYS A 157 -13.54 32.09 -11.52
CA LYS A 157 -12.64 33.19 -11.86
C LYS A 157 -12.79 33.66 -13.31
N LEU A 158 -12.90 32.74 -14.28
CA LEU A 158 -13.08 33.10 -15.70
C LEU A 158 -14.43 33.78 -15.96
N VAL A 159 -15.48 33.36 -15.27
CA VAL A 159 -16.80 33.99 -15.32
C VAL A 159 -16.74 35.39 -14.72
N LYS A 160 -16.06 35.56 -13.58
CA LYS A 160 -15.86 36.88 -12.95
C LYS A 160 -15.06 37.84 -13.84
N ASP A 161 -14.06 37.33 -14.56
CA ASP A 161 -13.26 38.10 -15.52
C ASP A 161 -14.01 38.41 -16.83
N GLY A 162 -15.25 37.94 -17.01
CA GLY A 162 -16.03 38.11 -18.24
C GLY A 162 -15.55 37.28 -19.43
N LYS A 163 -14.61 36.35 -19.22
CA LYS A 163 -14.01 35.51 -20.27
C LYS A 163 -14.83 34.26 -20.60
N MET A 164 -15.83 33.95 -19.79
CA MET A 164 -16.71 32.78 -19.96
C MET A 164 -18.17 33.16 -19.60
N PRO A 165 -19.16 32.63 -20.34
CA PRO A 165 -20.58 32.83 -20.00
C PRO A 165 -20.94 32.09 -18.71
N LYS A 166 -21.87 32.66 -17.92
CA LYS A 166 -22.35 32.08 -16.65
C LYS A 166 -22.91 30.66 -16.82
N GLU A 167 -23.52 30.37 -17.97
CA GLU A 167 -24.07 29.05 -18.32
C GLU A 167 -23.05 27.91 -18.21
N ALA A 168 -21.76 28.18 -18.43
CA ALA A 168 -20.72 27.17 -18.33
C ALA A 168 -20.49 26.71 -16.88
N LEU A 169 -20.72 27.57 -15.89
CA LEU A 169 -20.63 27.22 -14.47
C LEU A 169 -21.83 26.34 -14.06
N ASP A 170 -23.03 26.69 -14.53
CA ASP A 170 -24.26 25.97 -14.21
C ASP A 170 -24.27 24.56 -14.82
N LYS A 171 -23.77 24.41 -16.05
CA LYS A 171 -23.58 23.08 -16.69
C LYS A 171 -22.66 22.17 -15.86
N LEU A 172 -21.57 22.70 -15.31
CA LEU A 172 -20.64 21.90 -14.51
C LEU A 172 -21.21 21.52 -13.14
N ILE A 173 -22.01 22.39 -12.52
CA ILE A 173 -22.72 22.08 -11.28
C ILE A 173 -23.79 21.01 -11.54
N ALA A 174 -24.54 21.11 -12.64
CA ALA A 174 -25.55 20.15 -13.03
C ALA A 174 -24.94 18.77 -13.34
N GLU A 175 -23.83 18.71 -14.07
CA GLU A 175 -23.09 17.48 -14.37
C GLU A 175 -22.58 16.80 -13.08
N GLN A 176 -22.02 17.57 -12.14
CA GLN A 176 -21.57 17.04 -10.85
C GLN A 176 -22.72 16.52 -9.99
N ALA A 177 -23.88 17.19 -10.01
CA ALA A 177 -25.07 16.72 -9.32
C ALA A 177 -25.61 15.42 -9.96
N ALA A 178 -25.61 15.35 -11.29
CA ALA A 178 -26.01 14.15 -12.03
C ALA A 178 -25.08 12.96 -11.75
N GLU A 179 -23.76 13.15 -11.76
CA GLU A 179 -22.79 12.09 -11.45
C GLU A 179 -22.95 11.58 -10.01
N LYS A 180 -23.16 12.48 -9.03
CA LYS A 180 -23.42 12.10 -7.64
C LYS A 180 -24.73 11.31 -7.49
N ASN A 181 -25.78 11.71 -8.20
CA ASN A 181 -27.06 11.00 -8.19
C ASN A 181 -26.95 9.61 -8.86
N ALA A 182 -26.21 9.51 -9.98
CA ALA A 182 -25.94 8.24 -10.64
C ALA A 182 -25.13 7.28 -9.75
N ALA A 183 -24.09 7.80 -9.08
CA ALA A 183 -23.29 7.02 -8.13
C ALA A 183 -24.11 6.56 -6.91
N ALA A 184 -25.00 7.41 -6.39
CA ALA A 184 -25.90 7.05 -5.29
C ALA A 184 -26.95 6.01 -5.71
N ALA A 185 -27.41 6.04 -6.96
CA ALA A 185 -28.34 5.04 -7.50
C ALA A 185 -27.67 3.67 -7.68
N ASP A 186 -26.44 3.61 -8.21
CA ASP A 186 -25.69 2.36 -8.37
C ASP A 186 -25.34 1.72 -7.00
N ALA A 187 -25.02 2.55 -6.00
CA ALA A 187 -24.81 2.07 -4.63
C ALA A 187 -26.06 1.43 -4.00
N LYS A 188 -27.27 1.90 -4.33
CA LYS A 188 -28.54 1.31 -3.87
C LYS A 188 -28.97 0.09 -4.70
N GLY A 189 -28.63 0.04 -5.98
CA GLY A 189 -28.99 -1.06 -6.90
C GLY A 189 -28.27 -2.38 -6.64
N LYS A 190 -27.03 -2.33 -6.12
CA LYS A 190 -26.22 -3.54 -5.86
C LYS A 190 -26.60 -4.33 -4.60
N GLY A 191 -27.57 -3.86 -3.81
CA GLY A 191 -27.94 -4.49 -2.53
C GLY A 191 -28.85 -5.73 -2.60
N LYS A 192 -29.39 -6.11 -3.77
CA LYS A 192 -30.40 -7.19 -3.82
C LYS A 192 -30.42 -8.06 -5.08
N ARG A 193 -29.31 -8.15 -5.83
CA ARG A 193 -29.18 -9.24 -6.82
C ARG A 193 -28.75 -10.50 -6.08
N LYS A 194 -29.74 -11.32 -5.70
CA LYS A 194 -29.56 -12.72 -5.34
C LYS A 194 -28.79 -13.35 -6.50
N ARG A 195 -27.47 -13.57 -6.33
CA ARG A 195 -26.66 -14.40 -7.23
C ARG A 195 -27.26 -15.80 -7.18
N THR A 196 -28.21 -16.08 -8.06
CA THR A 196 -28.48 -17.44 -8.49
C THR A 196 -27.25 -17.84 -9.28
N GLY A 197 -26.49 -18.80 -8.75
CA GLY A 197 -25.35 -19.38 -9.45
C GLY A 197 -25.80 -19.95 -10.78
N ALA A 198 -25.41 -19.28 -11.85
CA ALA A 198 -25.25 -19.86 -13.16
C ALA A 198 -23.86 -19.39 -13.57
N ASP A 199 -22.94 -20.34 -13.57
CA ASP A 199 -21.62 -20.22 -14.17
C ASP A 199 -21.80 -19.83 -15.64
N ASP A 200 -21.40 -18.61 -15.99
CA ASP A 200 -21.19 -18.20 -17.37
C ASP A 200 -19.74 -17.72 -17.43
N ASP A 201 -18.85 -18.69 -17.64
CA ASP A 201 -17.47 -18.50 -18.05
C ASP A 201 -17.46 -18.03 -19.52
N GLU A 202 -17.73 -16.74 -19.74
CA GLU A 202 -17.32 -16.09 -20.99
C GLU A 202 -15.97 -15.41 -20.77
N ASP A 203 -14.92 -16.21 -21.01
CA ASP A 203 -13.56 -15.75 -21.26
C ASP A 203 -13.55 -14.87 -22.52
N GLY A 204 -13.70 -13.56 -22.32
CA GLY A 204 -13.38 -12.54 -23.30
C GLY A 204 -11.87 -12.41 -23.47
N ASP A 205 -11.30 -13.33 -24.24
CA ASP A 205 -9.96 -13.28 -24.83
C ASP A 205 -9.92 -12.14 -25.86
N ASP A 206 -9.59 -10.92 -25.39
CA ASP A 206 -9.29 -9.78 -26.26
C ASP A 206 -7.97 -10.07 -27.00
N GLY A 207 -8.12 -10.60 -28.21
CA GLY A 207 -7.05 -10.86 -29.16
C GLY A 207 -6.21 -9.62 -29.46
N ASP A 208 -4.98 -9.63 -28.97
CA ASP A 208 -3.88 -8.79 -29.46
C ASP A 208 -3.33 -9.47 -30.73
N GLU A 209 -4.03 -9.24 -31.85
CA GLU A 209 -3.55 -9.56 -33.19
C GLU A 209 -2.39 -8.62 -33.55
N GLY A 210 -1.20 -9.18 -33.82
CA GLY A 210 -0.23 -8.53 -34.69
C GLY A 210 1.22 -8.62 -34.25
N SER A 211 1.91 -9.68 -34.66
CA SER A 211 3.10 -9.54 -35.53
C SER A 211 3.67 -10.91 -35.87
N GLU A 212 3.25 -11.40 -37.04
CA GLU A 212 3.97 -12.41 -37.81
C GLU A 212 5.31 -11.78 -38.27
N ASP A 213 6.41 -12.15 -37.62
CA ASP A 213 7.77 -11.89 -38.10
C ASP A 213 8.22 -13.09 -38.93
N GLU A 214 7.71 -13.15 -40.15
CA GLU A 214 8.21 -13.99 -41.24
C GLU A 214 9.54 -13.41 -41.74
N GLY A 215 10.64 -14.08 -41.41
CA GLY A 215 12.00 -13.65 -41.72
C GLY A 215 12.91 -14.79 -42.18
N LEU A 216 12.61 -15.36 -43.34
CA LEU A 216 13.53 -16.17 -44.14
C LEU A 216 14.85 -15.42 -44.41
N GLY A 217 15.99 -16.10 -44.28
CA GLY A 217 17.26 -15.57 -44.78
C GLY A 217 18.49 -16.32 -44.31
N GLY A 218 18.77 -17.47 -44.93
CA GLY A 218 20.09 -18.09 -44.86
C GLY A 218 21.16 -17.23 -45.52
N ALA A 219 22.33 -17.11 -44.88
CA ALA A 219 23.58 -16.72 -45.51
C ALA A 219 24.76 -17.18 -44.64
N GLU A 220 25.36 -18.28 -45.10
CA GLU A 220 26.77 -18.63 -45.09
C GLU A 220 27.68 -18.18 -43.92
N GLN A 221 28.17 -19.22 -43.26
CA GLN A 221 29.17 -19.23 -42.21
C GLN A 221 30.51 -18.62 -42.67
N LYS A 222 30.83 -17.41 -42.21
CA LYS A 222 32.23 -16.97 -42.06
C LYS A 222 32.69 -17.19 -40.62
N GLN A 223 33.43 -18.27 -40.43
CA GLN A 223 34.10 -18.61 -39.18
C GLN A 223 35.24 -17.63 -38.87
N ASN A 224 34.92 -16.49 -38.27
CA ASN A 224 35.90 -15.74 -37.47
C ASN A 224 35.94 -16.37 -36.07
N ARG A 225 36.72 -17.46 -35.95
CA ARG A 225 37.06 -18.09 -34.67
C ARG A 225 37.79 -17.07 -33.81
N ARG A 226 37.07 -16.47 -32.85
CA ARG A 226 37.70 -15.73 -31.76
C ARG A 226 38.55 -16.72 -30.95
N PRO A 227 39.79 -16.38 -30.56
CA PRO A 227 40.59 -17.25 -29.71
C PRO A 227 39.82 -17.51 -28.41
N ALA A 228 39.76 -18.78 -28.02
CA ALA A 228 39.10 -19.19 -26.78
C ALA A 228 39.73 -18.42 -25.62
N LYS A 229 38.91 -17.67 -24.89
CA LYS A 229 39.31 -17.10 -23.62
C LYS A 229 39.31 -18.24 -22.63
N GLU A 230 40.49 -18.80 -22.39
CA GLU A 230 40.74 -19.73 -21.30
C GLU A 230 40.59 -18.96 -19.99
N PHE A 231 39.38 -18.95 -19.45
CA PHE A 231 39.16 -18.49 -18.09
C PHE A 231 39.82 -19.50 -17.16
N ALA A 232 40.67 -19.03 -16.26
CA ALA A 232 41.25 -19.86 -15.22
C ALA A 232 40.14 -20.64 -14.49
N SER A 233 40.29 -21.96 -14.39
CA SER A 233 39.33 -22.84 -13.74
C SER A 233 39.02 -22.32 -12.34
N MET A 234 37.75 -22.05 -12.09
CA MET A 234 37.28 -21.49 -10.83
C MET A 234 37.63 -22.45 -9.68
N PRO A 235 38.21 -21.96 -8.57
CA PRO A 235 38.50 -22.82 -7.42
C PRO A 235 37.19 -23.38 -6.87
N GLY A 236 37.19 -24.69 -6.55
CA GLY A 236 36.00 -25.39 -6.08
C GLY A 236 35.40 -24.79 -4.80
N PRO A 237 34.12 -25.07 -4.52
CA PRO A 237 33.40 -24.54 -3.38
C PRO A 237 34.08 -24.95 -2.07
N ARG A 238 34.49 -23.96 -1.27
CA ARG A 238 35.05 -24.20 0.07
C ARG A 238 33.95 -24.69 1.02
N ARG A 239 34.26 -25.71 1.81
CA ARG A 239 33.33 -26.25 2.81
C ARG A 239 33.10 -25.20 3.90
N LEU A 240 31.85 -25.07 4.34
CA LEU A 240 31.41 -24.10 5.36
C LEU A 240 32.22 -24.18 6.67
N ASN A 241 32.82 -25.33 6.97
CA ASN A 241 33.60 -25.56 8.19
C ASN A 241 35.06 -25.08 8.10
N ASP A 242 35.59 -24.81 6.89
CA ASP A 242 36.94 -24.24 6.70
C ASP A 242 36.94 -22.71 6.78
N ILE A 243 35.76 -22.09 6.87
CA ILE A 243 35.63 -20.66 7.15
C ILE A 243 35.65 -20.53 8.68
N VAL A 244 36.85 -20.56 9.25
CA VAL A 244 37.05 -20.09 10.62
C VAL A 244 36.67 -18.61 10.61
N GLN A 245 35.44 -18.30 11.02
CA GLN A 245 34.97 -16.94 11.17
C GLN A 245 35.81 -16.31 12.29
N ALA A 246 36.86 -15.58 11.91
CA ALA A 246 37.54 -14.70 12.83
C ALA A 246 36.46 -13.80 13.46
N PRO A 247 36.39 -13.69 14.79
CA PRO A 247 35.37 -12.88 15.45
C PRO A 247 35.44 -11.46 14.86
N PRO A 248 34.29 -10.90 14.43
CA PRO A 248 34.28 -9.63 13.73
C PRO A 248 34.89 -8.56 14.63
N GLN A 249 36.01 -7.96 14.19
CA GLN A 249 36.59 -6.83 14.90
C GLN A 249 35.69 -5.61 14.69
N LEU A 250 35.01 -5.19 15.75
CA LEU A 250 34.22 -3.97 15.76
C LEU A 250 35.17 -2.78 15.51
N PRO A 251 34.95 -1.96 14.46
CA PRO A 251 35.75 -0.76 14.25
C PRO A 251 35.66 0.12 15.49
N HIS A 252 36.80 0.52 16.05
CA HIS A 252 36.85 1.39 17.21
C HIS A 252 36.20 2.74 16.87
N LEU A 253 34.94 2.92 17.31
CA LEU A 253 34.27 4.22 17.25
C LEU A 253 35.13 5.21 18.02
N ARG A 254 35.73 6.15 17.28
CA ARG A 254 36.38 7.33 17.84
C ARG A 254 35.34 8.01 18.74
N LYS A 255 35.58 7.97 20.06
CA LYS A 255 34.83 8.75 21.06
C LYS A 255 35.00 10.22 20.71
N SER A 256 34.07 10.79 19.94
CA SER A 256 33.99 12.22 19.70
C SER A 256 33.68 12.89 21.03
N GLY A 257 34.60 13.77 21.43
CA GLY A 257 34.69 14.36 22.74
C GLY A 257 33.42 15.08 23.20
N THR A 258 33.10 14.82 24.45
CA THR A 258 32.53 15.78 25.39
C THR A 258 33.34 17.07 25.37
N GLN A 259 32.76 18.18 24.92
CA GLN A 259 32.93 19.53 25.47
C GLN A 259 32.13 20.57 24.66
N SER A 260 31.09 21.17 25.26
CA SER A 260 30.94 22.63 25.37
C SER A 260 29.57 23.02 25.99
N SER A 261 29.64 23.66 27.17
CA SER A 261 28.79 24.74 27.73
C SER A 261 27.26 24.53 27.75
N ALA A 262 26.54 24.44 28.89
CA ALA A 262 26.55 25.27 30.10
C ALA A 262 26.41 26.79 29.84
N SER A 263 25.18 27.27 29.72
CA SER A 263 24.75 28.57 30.29
C SER A 263 23.22 28.62 30.40
N GLY A 264 22.74 28.94 31.59
CA GLY A 264 21.37 28.67 32.04
C GLY A 264 20.26 29.54 31.48
N ARG A 265 19.04 29.01 31.57
CA ARG A 265 17.91 29.77 32.11
C ARG A 265 16.86 28.80 32.65
N SER A 266 16.75 28.78 33.97
CA SER A 266 15.71 28.14 34.75
C SER A 266 14.38 28.90 34.60
N LYS A 267 13.40 28.29 33.92
CA LYS A 267 11.96 28.35 34.22
C LYS A 267 11.22 27.44 33.23
N GLU A 268 10.21 26.75 33.72
CA GLU A 268 9.25 25.87 33.01
C GLU A 268 9.63 24.40 32.82
N ALA A 269 9.65 23.68 33.95
CA ALA A 269 9.69 22.22 34.03
C ALA A 269 8.38 21.50 33.59
N TYR A 270 7.50 22.15 32.81
CA TYR A 270 6.30 21.53 32.24
C TYR A 270 6.23 21.59 30.70
N ALA A 271 7.27 22.07 30.01
CA ALA A 271 7.35 22.04 28.54
C ALA A 271 7.98 20.75 27.97
N ALA A 272 8.39 19.80 28.83
CA ALA A 272 9.28 18.68 28.48
C ALA A 272 8.58 17.37 28.05
N VAL A 273 7.46 17.45 27.32
CA VAL A 273 6.89 16.28 26.61
C VAL A 273 6.99 16.41 25.07
N GLY A 274 7.46 17.55 24.55
CA GLY A 274 7.44 17.82 23.10
C GLY A 274 8.78 17.75 22.37
N ASN A 275 9.92 17.70 23.06
CA ASN A 275 11.22 17.98 22.44
C ASN A 275 12.24 16.85 22.65
N SER A 276 11.83 15.60 22.40
CA SER A 276 12.79 14.51 22.26
C SER A 276 13.59 14.73 20.97
N GLY A 277 14.87 15.08 21.12
CA GLY A 277 15.85 15.31 20.05
C GLY A 277 16.23 14.05 19.26
N ARG A 278 15.25 13.21 18.88
CA ARG A 278 15.43 12.08 17.97
C ARG A 278 14.75 12.41 16.65
N ASN A 279 15.58 12.82 15.71
CA ASN A 279 15.29 13.19 14.32
C ASN A 279 14.29 14.37 14.20
N PRO A 280 14.71 15.54 13.66
CA PRO A 280 13.75 16.57 13.31
C PRO A 280 12.75 15.98 12.31
N LEU A 281 11.53 15.67 12.79
CA LEU A 281 10.44 15.19 11.94
C LEU A 281 10.25 16.18 10.80
N ASN A 282 10.27 15.67 9.57
CA ASN A 282 10.03 16.45 8.35
C ASN A 282 8.69 17.20 8.50
N ALA A 283 8.62 18.44 8.03
CA ALA A 283 7.42 19.28 8.11
C ALA A 283 6.15 18.58 7.62
N GLY A 284 6.26 17.69 6.62
CA GLY A 284 5.14 16.86 6.15
C GLY A 284 4.66 15.83 7.18
N GLN A 285 5.58 15.19 7.92
CA GLN A 285 5.23 14.24 8.98
C GLN A 285 4.58 14.93 10.17
N ARG A 286 5.05 16.14 10.52
CA ARG A 286 4.41 16.97 11.58
C ARG A 286 2.96 17.28 11.25
N ARG A 287 2.68 17.69 10.01
CA ARG A 287 1.31 17.96 9.55
C ARG A 287 0.41 16.72 9.63
N ILE A 288 0.92 15.54 9.26
CA ILE A 288 0.15 14.29 9.35
C ILE A 288 -0.18 13.96 10.82
N LEU A 289 0.80 14.08 11.72
CA LEU A 289 0.59 13.84 13.15
C LEU A 289 -0.37 14.87 13.77
N GLU A 290 -0.33 16.13 13.32
CA GLU A 290 -1.27 17.17 13.75
C GLU A 290 -2.70 16.85 13.28
N GLU A 291 -2.90 16.46 12.02
CA GLU A 291 -4.20 16.04 11.49
C GLU A 291 -4.76 14.82 12.24
N GLU A 292 -3.92 13.84 12.59
CA GLU A 292 -4.31 12.68 13.40
C GLU A 292 -4.67 13.09 14.84
N ARG A 293 -3.88 13.99 15.44
CA ARG A 293 -4.14 14.52 16.78
C ARG A 293 -5.49 15.23 16.84
N GLU A 294 -5.82 16.05 15.84
CA GLU A 294 -7.12 16.73 15.76
C GLU A 294 -8.28 15.74 15.64
N ARG A 295 -8.14 14.67 14.83
CA ARG A 295 -9.15 13.62 14.72
C ARG A 295 -9.39 12.90 16.04
N VAL A 296 -8.31 12.53 16.74
CA VAL A 296 -8.41 11.84 18.04
C VAL A 296 -9.04 12.75 19.10
N VAL A 297 -8.64 14.01 19.16
CA VAL A 297 -9.22 14.99 20.09
C VAL A 297 -10.72 15.18 19.81
N LYS A 298 -11.12 15.26 18.54
CA LYS A 298 -12.53 15.36 18.15
C LYS A 298 -13.32 14.12 18.58
N LEU A 299 -12.81 12.93 18.29
CA LEU A 299 -13.43 11.66 18.70
C LEU A 299 -13.59 11.59 20.22
N TYR A 300 -12.58 12.03 20.98
CA TYR A 300 -12.62 12.05 22.44
C TYR A 300 -13.67 13.03 22.97
N ARG A 301 -13.81 14.21 22.36
CA ARG A 301 -14.86 15.18 22.71
C ARG A 301 -16.25 14.60 22.48
N GLU A 302 -16.49 14.01 21.30
CA GLU A 302 -17.77 13.35 20.99
C GLU A 302 -18.08 12.19 21.95
N MET A 303 -17.07 11.38 22.31
CA MET A 303 -17.23 10.30 23.28
C MET A 303 -17.55 10.83 24.68
N LYS A 304 -16.96 11.96 25.07
CA LYS A 304 -17.20 12.60 26.36
C LYS A 304 -18.60 13.22 26.43
N GLU A 305 -19.03 13.92 25.38
CA GLU A 305 -20.38 14.48 25.26
C GLU A 305 -21.44 13.36 25.36
N LYS A 306 -21.22 12.23 24.67
CA LYS A 306 -22.10 11.06 24.78
C LYS A 306 -22.19 10.52 26.21
N LYS A 307 -21.05 10.40 26.91
CA LYS A 307 -21.02 9.96 28.32
C LYS A 307 -21.75 10.94 29.25
N GLU A 308 -21.65 12.24 29.01
CA GLU A 308 -22.35 13.25 29.81
C GLU A 308 -23.86 13.19 29.58
N VAL A 309 -24.32 13.08 28.33
CA VAL A 309 -25.74 12.92 28.00
C VAL A 309 -26.32 11.63 28.60
N GLU A 310 -25.59 10.53 28.55
CA GLU A 310 -26.02 9.26 29.16
C GLU A 310 -26.16 9.40 30.68
N ARG A 311 -25.16 9.99 31.34
CA ARG A 311 -25.21 10.29 32.78
C ARG A 311 -26.36 11.22 33.16
N GLU A 312 -26.74 12.18 32.31
CA GLU A 312 -27.91 13.03 32.53
C GLU A 312 -29.22 12.24 32.42
N LYS A 313 -29.33 11.35 31.42
CA LYS A 313 -30.50 10.47 31.26
C LYS A 313 -30.67 9.55 32.46
N GLU A 314 -29.59 8.98 33.00
CA GLU A 314 -29.63 8.17 34.22
C GLU A 314 -30.11 8.99 35.44
N LYS A 315 -29.65 10.24 35.58
CA LYS A 315 -30.11 11.14 36.65
C LYS A 315 -31.59 11.50 36.52
N VAL A 316 -32.08 11.72 35.30
CA VAL A 316 -33.51 12.00 35.07
C VAL A 316 -34.35 10.74 35.33
N GLY A 317 -33.91 9.57 34.84
CA GLY A 317 -34.60 8.30 35.02
C GLY A 317 -34.68 7.85 36.48
N SER A 318 -33.62 8.05 37.26
CA SER A 318 -33.62 7.78 38.71
C SER A 318 -34.57 8.73 39.46
N LYS A 319 -34.60 10.02 39.13
CA LYS A 319 -35.56 10.97 39.71
C LYS A 319 -37.01 10.61 39.37
N SER A 320 -37.31 10.23 38.13
CA SER A 320 -38.67 9.82 37.75
C SER A 320 -39.10 8.54 38.47
N ALA A 321 -38.20 7.55 38.59
CA ALA A 321 -38.47 6.31 39.32
C ALA A 321 -38.72 6.56 40.81
N SER A 322 -37.94 7.44 41.46
CA SER A 322 -38.19 7.85 42.84
C SER A 322 -39.54 8.56 42.99
N ARG A 323 -39.91 9.44 42.06
CA ARG A 323 -41.19 10.16 42.08
C ARG A 323 -42.39 9.21 41.89
N GLU A 324 -42.24 8.17 41.07
CA GLU A 324 -43.26 7.15 40.87
C GLU A 324 -43.45 6.26 42.11
N ARG A 325 -42.36 5.90 42.81
CA ARG A 325 -42.46 5.16 44.08
C ARG A 325 -43.21 5.95 45.15
N VAL A 326 -42.93 7.25 45.27
CA VAL A 326 -43.65 8.12 46.23
C VAL A 326 -45.13 8.23 45.88
N ARG A 327 -45.52 8.17 44.61
CA ARG A 327 -46.93 8.22 44.18
C ARG A 327 -47.70 6.92 44.45
N LYS A 328 -47.01 5.80 44.61
CA LYS A 328 -47.62 4.46 44.84
C LYS A 328 -47.81 4.13 46.33
N LEU A 329 -47.22 4.90 47.23
CA LEU A 329 -47.43 4.83 48.69
C LEU A 329 -48.53 5.81 49.10
#